data_AF-A0A7X5E7F5-F1
#
_entry.id   AF-A0A7X5E7F5-F1
#
_cell.length_a   1.000
_cell.length_b   1.000
_cell.length_c   1.000
_cell.angle_alpha   90.00
_cell.angle_beta   90.00
_cell.angle_gamma   90.00
#
_symmetry.space_group_name_H-M   'P 1'
#
loop_
_entity.id
_entity.type
_entity.pdbx_description
1 polymer ?
#
loop_
_entity_poly.entity_id
_entity_poly.type
_entity_poly.pdbx_seq_one_letter_code
_entity_poly.pdbx_strand_id
1 'polypeptide(L)'
;MTEKKFLWGSATAAYQCEGAWQDGGKGPSNWDVFCHSEANNVNPVTGDIACDHYHRYEEDIKRMADGGQNAYRFSIAWTRVIPDGTGEKSQEGIDFYNRLIDTCLKYGIEPLVTLYHYDLPQPIFERGGWENRDTVDAYVQYAKVCFEAFGDRVNYWATINEPNYETLCCYGYGNYPPNIQSLERRWKAMYHMMLASAKAVGLYRSMGGKGMIGLVSDCYSIDYMGDGEEYRKAARFADLFFNISVNDVCVKGAYPKEYTDKLTEEGYDLSYMRKEDREIFKAGCVDYLGVNAYCRFLVKPCTEKGTSLTVNNTGDGKKKELFIEGWFALDEDKGLEKTPWGMEIYPKSIYDLLLGLRKRYPALPVVITENGVGNYDSVCGDGKVHDQYRIDYLKGYVDWIEKAMDAGCDVRGYFVWSSMDVYSWINGYKKRYGLVYVDFDDEGLKRIPKDSYYWYKNTIRDKGEKFDGKVQ
;
A
#
# COMPACT_ATOMS: atom_id res chain seq x y z
N MET A 1 22.41 15.53 18.42
CA MET A 1 21.86 14.39 17.66
C MET A 1 20.65 13.92 18.45
N THR A 2 19.45 14.24 18.00
CA THR A 2 18.22 13.73 18.62
C THR A 2 18.15 12.22 18.37
N GLU A 3 18.04 11.44 19.44
CA GLU A 3 17.77 9.99 19.35
C GLU A 3 16.52 9.79 18.50
N LYS A 4 16.63 8.96 17.46
CA LYS A 4 15.54 8.78 16.50
C LYS A 4 14.68 7.61 16.96
N LYS A 5 13.37 7.76 16.84
CA LYS A 5 12.36 6.94 17.53
C LYS A 5 11.68 6.00 16.53
N PHE A 6 11.21 4.84 17.00
CA PHE A 6 10.36 3.96 16.20
C PHE A 6 9.07 4.69 15.83
N LEU A 7 8.66 4.60 14.55
CA LEU A 7 7.45 5.24 14.06
C LEU A 7 6.23 4.37 14.40
N TRP A 8 5.51 4.75 15.44
CA TRP A 8 4.21 4.17 15.79
C TRP A 8 3.11 5.01 15.16
N GLY A 9 2.52 4.49 14.09
CA GLY A 9 1.53 5.23 13.33
C GLY A 9 0.35 4.40 12.89
N SER A 10 -0.47 5.04 12.07
CA SER A 10 -1.56 4.43 11.30
C SER A 10 -1.60 5.09 9.92
N ALA A 11 -2.30 4.46 8.99
CA ALA A 11 -2.28 4.86 7.59
C ALA A 11 -3.69 5.06 7.00
N THR A 12 -3.75 5.91 5.98
CA THR A 12 -4.92 6.15 5.11
C THR A 12 -4.47 6.33 3.65
N ALA A 13 -5.44 6.34 2.73
CA ALA A 13 -5.27 6.70 1.33
C ALA A 13 -6.31 7.75 0.93
N ALA A 14 -5.91 8.69 0.08
CA ALA A 14 -6.69 9.89 -0.25
C ALA A 14 -8.11 9.56 -0.73
N TYR A 15 -8.26 8.76 -1.78
CA TYR A 15 -9.59 8.36 -2.27
C TYR A 15 -10.43 7.62 -1.21
N GLN A 16 -9.77 6.91 -0.29
CA GLN A 16 -10.45 6.11 0.72
C GLN A 16 -10.96 6.93 1.92
N CYS A 17 -10.34 8.07 2.22
CA CYS A 17 -10.66 8.86 3.42
C CYS A 17 -11.12 10.29 3.15
N GLU A 18 -10.63 10.96 2.11
CA GLU A 18 -10.78 12.41 1.96
C GLU A 18 -12.23 12.83 1.71
N GLY A 19 -12.91 12.19 0.76
CA GLY A 19 -14.17 12.71 0.23
C GLY A 19 -13.95 13.99 -0.58
N ALA A 20 -14.91 14.92 -0.51
CA ALA A 20 -14.79 16.25 -1.11
C ALA A 20 -14.33 16.17 -2.59
N TRP A 21 -14.92 15.23 -3.33
CA TRP A 21 -14.36 14.74 -4.60
C TRP A 21 -14.39 15.77 -5.74
N GLN A 22 -15.23 16.79 -5.62
CA GLN A 22 -15.36 17.95 -6.53
C GLN A 22 -14.96 19.29 -5.89
N ASP A 23 -14.56 19.29 -4.62
CA ASP A 23 -14.23 20.53 -3.92
C ASP A 23 -12.82 21.01 -4.26
N GLY A 24 -12.62 22.32 -4.18
CA GLY A 24 -11.34 22.99 -4.34
C GLY A 24 -10.65 22.79 -5.69
N GLY A 25 -11.45 22.64 -6.75
CA GLY A 25 -10.97 22.45 -8.11
C GLY A 25 -10.31 21.09 -8.35
N LYS A 26 -10.56 20.09 -7.51
CA LYS A 26 -10.09 18.71 -7.72
C LYS A 26 -10.62 18.16 -9.05
N GLY A 27 -9.73 17.56 -9.84
CA GLY A 27 -10.10 16.83 -11.06
C GLY A 27 -10.67 15.42 -10.75
N PRO A 28 -11.41 14.82 -11.69
CA PRO A 28 -11.83 13.43 -11.53
C PRO A 28 -10.65 12.47 -11.64
N SER A 29 -10.61 11.46 -10.78
CA SER A 29 -9.73 10.29 -10.90
C SER A 29 -10.41 9.17 -11.70
N ASN A 30 -9.61 8.18 -12.11
CA ASN A 30 -10.09 6.90 -12.62
C ASN A 30 -11.10 6.23 -11.68
N TRP A 31 -10.89 6.33 -10.37
CA TRP A 31 -11.81 5.78 -9.36
C TRP A 31 -13.11 6.57 -9.26
N ASP A 32 -13.07 7.90 -9.35
CA ASP A 32 -14.29 8.73 -9.41
C ASP A 32 -15.18 8.27 -10.58
N VAL A 33 -14.62 8.13 -11.78
CA VAL A 33 -15.38 7.70 -12.97
C VAL A 33 -15.83 6.24 -12.86
N PHE A 34 -14.94 5.34 -12.43
CA PHE A 34 -15.25 3.93 -12.28
C PHE A 34 -16.42 3.69 -11.31
N CYS A 35 -16.39 4.30 -10.13
CA CYS A 35 -17.40 4.12 -9.10
C CYS A 35 -18.79 4.63 -9.51
N HIS A 36 -18.84 5.63 -10.41
CA HIS A 36 -20.07 6.16 -10.99
C HIS A 36 -20.53 5.43 -12.27
N SER A 37 -19.86 4.35 -12.66
CA SER A 37 -20.17 3.59 -13.86
C SER A 37 -20.69 2.19 -13.55
N GLU A 38 -21.33 1.55 -14.53
CA GLU A 38 -21.77 0.15 -14.43
C GLU A 38 -20.59 -0.85 -14.31
N ALA A 39 -19.36 -0.41 -14.58
CA ALA A 39 -18.17 -1.24 -14.42
C ALA A 39 -17.88 -1.57 -12.95
N ASN A 40 -18.31 -0.73 -11.99
CA ASN A 40 -18.26 -1.05 -10.57
C ASN A 40 -19.41 -1.99 -10.19
N ASN A 41 -19.27 -3.25 -10.57
CA ASN A 41 -20.30 -4.28 -10.43
C ASN A 41 -20.22 -5.10 -9.13
N VAL A 42 -19.23 -4.84 -8.27
CA VAL A 42 -19.05 -5.57 -7.00
C VAL A 42 -19.83 -4.90 -5.88
N ASN A 43 -19.59 -3.61 -5.65
CA ASN A 43 -20.33 -2.81 -4.68
C ASN A 43 -20.41 -1.36 -5.18
N PRO A 44 -21.55 -0.90 -5.72
CA PRO A 44 -21.71 0.38 -6.39
C PRO A 44 -21.83 1.55 -5.39
N VAL A 45 -20.85 1.66 -4.48
CA VAL A 45 -20.70 2.80 -3.57
C VAL A 45 -19.50 3.63 -3.99
N THR A 46 -19.58 4.95 -3.78
CA THR A 46 -18.58 5.92 -4.20
C THR A 46 -17.75 6.41 -3.02
N GLY A 47 -16.57 6.98 -3.32
CA GLY A 47 -15.71 7.69 -2.38
C GLY A 47 -16.03 9.18 -2.24
N ASP A 48 -17.18 9.64 -2.72
CA ASP A 48 -17.52 11.07 -2.88
C ASP A 48 -17.41 11.86 -1.57
N ILE A 49 -17.90 11.23 -0.50
CA ILE A 49 -17.83 11.73 0.88
C ILE A 49 -16.77 10.95 1.68
N ALA A 50 -16.61 9.65 1.42
CA ALA A 50 -15.72 8.77 2.19
C ALA A 50 -15.95 8.91 3.71
N CYS A 51 -14.90 9.16 4.50
CA CYS A 51 -15.05 9.55 5.91
C CYS A 51 -14.91 11.06 6.13
N ASP A 52 -14.92 11.86 5.07
CA ASP A 52 -14.86 13.33 5.11
C ASP A 52 -13.58 13.86 5.79
N HIS A 53 -12.46 13.14 5.62
CA HIS A 53 -11.18 13.54 6.18
C HIS A 53 -10.72 14.90 5.63
N TYR A 54 -11.10 15.27 4.40
CA TYR A 54 -10.74 16.57 3.81
C TYR A 54 -11.20 17.75 4.68
N HIS A 55 -12.40 17.67 5.25
CA HIS A 55 -12.93 18.71 6.13
C HIS A 55 -12.59 18.49 7.62
N ARG A 56 -12.26 17.25 8.01
CA ARG A 56 -12.14 16.84 9.42
C ARG A 56 -10.72 16.41 9.83
N TYR A 57 -9.74 16.64 8.97
CA TYR A 57 -8.36 16.17 9.18
C TYR A 57 -7.78 16.57 10.54
N GLU A 58 -8.09 17.76 11.06
CA GLU A 58 -7.59 18.18 12.36
C GLU A 58 -8.18 17.34 13.51
N GLU A 59 -9.46 16.98 13.46
CA GLU A 59 -10.06 16.07 14.45
C GLU A 59 -9.36 14.71 14.42
N ASP A 60 -9.16 14.17 13.22
CA ASP A 60 -8.59 12.84 13.03
C ASP A 60 -7.11 12.79 13.45
N ILE A 61 -6.29 13.79 13.08
CA ILE A 61 -4.88 13.91 13.49
C ILE A 61 -4.77 14.11 15.00
N LYS A 62 -5.62 14.96 15.59
CA LYS A 62 -5.63 15.14 17.05
C LYS A 62 -5.94 13.83 17.76
N ARG A 63 -6.86 13.00 17.24
CA ARG A 63 -7.14 11.67 17.80
C ARG A 63 -5.94 10.74 17.70
N MET A 64 -5.18 10.76 16.61
CA MET A 64 -3.93 9.99 16.51
C MET A 64 -2.95 10.39 17.61
N ALA A 65 -2.75 11.70 17.82
CA ALA A 65 -1.86 12.23 18.85
C ALA A 65 -2.36 11.91 20.27
N ASP A 66 -3.66 12.07 20.55
CA ASP A 66 -4.27 11.67 21.82
C ASP A 66 -4.16 10.15 22.06
N GLY A 67 -4.03 9.37 20.98
CA GLY A 67 -3.75 7.94 20.95
C GLY A 67 -2.29 7.58 21.20
N GLY A 68 -1.40 8.57 21.30
CA GLY A 68 0.04 8.37 21.50
C GLY A 68 0.82 8.07 20.22
N GLN A 69 0.19 8.10 19.04
CA GLN A 69 0.88 7.90 17.77
C GLN A 69 1.84 9.05 17.50
N ASN A 70 2.98 8.76 16.87
CA ASN A 70 4.01 9.75 16.52
C ASN A 70 4.25 9.86 15.01
N ALA A 71 3.50 9.10 14.20
CA ALA A 71 3.60 9.13 12.74
C ALA A 71 2.24 8.91 12.08
N TYR A 72 2.03 9.56 10.94
CA TYR A 72 0.83 9.37 10.12
C TYR A 72 1.24 9.20 8.66
N ARG A 73 0.83 8.08 8.07
CA ARG A 73 1.01 7.83 6.65
C ARG A 73 -0.27 8.17 5.89
N PHE A 74 -0.18 9.05 4.91
CA PHE A 74 -1.28 9.39 4.01
C PHE A 74 -0.78 9.48 2.58
N SER A 75 -1.70 9.40 1.61
CA SER A 75 -1.38 9.71 0.21
C SER A 75 -1.85 11.10 -0.20
N ILE A 76 -1.17 11.70 -1.17
CA ILE A 76 -1.62 12.89 -1.86
C ILE A 76 -2.45 12.46 -3.06
N ALA A 77 -3.65 13.00 -3.21
CA ALA A 77 -4.44 12.87 -4.43
C ALA A 77 -3.80 13.71 -5.53
N TRP A 78 -3.22 13.06 -6.54
CA TRP A 78 -2.65 13.75 -7.71
C TRP A 78 -3.66 14.71 -8.34
N THR A 79 -4.93 14.29 -8.42
CA THR A 79 -6.05 15.09 -8.91
C THR A 79 -6.34 16.38 -8.15
N ARG A 80 -5.83 16.56 -6.92
CA ARG A 80 -5.90 17.85 -6.22
C ARG A 80 -4.73 18.75 -6.56
N VAL A 81 -3.54 18.20 -6.79
CA VAL A 81 -2.32 19.00 -7.04
C VAL A 81 -2.23 19.42 -8.51
N ILE A 82 -2.56 18.51 -9.43
CA ILE A 82 -2.63 18.76 -10.87
C ILE A 82 -3.95 18.12 -11.37
N PRO A 83 -5.05 18.88 -11.44
CA PRO A 83 -6.39 18.33 -11.71
C PRO A 83 -6.50 17.47 -12.97
N ASP A 84 -5.92 17.92 -14.08
CA ASP A 84 -5.91 17.17 -15.34
C ASP A 84 -4.77 16.15 -15.43
N GLY A 85 -4.04 15.95 -14.33
CA GLY A 85 -2.84 15.13 -14.21
C GLY A 85 -1.58 15.70 -14.87
N THR A 86 -1.75 16.60 -15.84
CA THR A 86 -0.69 17.37 -16.49
C THR A 86 -1.10 18.85 -16.57
N GLY A 87 -0.13 19.74 -16.75
CA GLY A 87 -0.41 21.17 -16.94
C GLY A 87 -0.40 21.97 -15.63
N GLU A 88 -1.43 22.77 -15.42
CA GLU A 88 -1.48 23.76 -14.33
C GLU A 88 -1.63 23.12 -12.95
N LYS A 89 -0.86 23.63 -11.99
CA LYS A 89 -0.98 23.24 -10.58
C LYS A 89 -2.17 23.95 -9.93
N SER A 90 -2.89 23.25 -9.05
CA SER A 90 -3.90 23.86 -8.19
C SER A 90 -3.27 24.32 -6.88
N GLN A 91 -3.29 25.63 -6.64
CA GLN A 91 -2.79 26.17 -5.37
C GLN A 91 -3.67 25.73 -4.19
N GLU A 92 -4.98 25.61 -4.39
CA GLU A 92 -5.91 25.19 -3.34
C GLU A 92 -5.65 23.75 -2.87
N GLY A 93 -5.38 22.84 -3.81
CA GLY A 93 -4.99 21.46 -3.48
C GLY A 93 -3.66 21.40 -2.74
N ILE A 94 -2.68 22.21 -3.15
CA ILE A 94 -1.40 22.35 -2.43
C ILE A 94 -1.64 22.89 -1.01
N ASP A 95 -2.52 23.89 -0.86
CA ASP A 95 -2.83 24.50 0.44
C ASP A 95 -3.52 23.52 1.39
N PHE A 96 -4.36 22.60 0.88
CA PHE A 96 -4.93 21.52 1.70
C PHE A 96 -3.84 20.64 2.30
N TYR A 97 -2.91 20.12 1.50
CA TYR A 97 -1.84 19.27 2.03
C TYR A 97 -0.85 20.03 2.91
N ASN A 98 -0.61 21.33 2.65
CA ASN A 98 0.12 22.18 3.59
C ASN A 98 -0.56 22.22 4.96
N ARG A 99 -1.87 22.47 5.02
CA ARG A 99 -2.62 22.47 6.29
C ARG A 99 -2.57 21.11 6.98
N LEU A 100 -2.70 20.02 6.21
CA LEU A 100 -2.62 18.65 6.73
C LEU A 100 -1.25 18.36 7.37
N ILE A 101 -0.17 18.67 6.65
CA ILE A 101 1.22 18.49 7.11
C ILE A 101 1.50 19.36 8.33
N ASP A 102 1.15 20.65 8.28
CA ASP A 102 1.35 21.58 9.40
C ASP A 102 0.58 21.13 10.65
N THR A 103 -0.59 20.51 10.47
CA THR A 103 -1.38 19.96 11.56
C THR A 103 -0.74 18.69 12.14
N CYS A 104 -0.17 17.82 11.30
CA CYS A 104 0.65 16.70 11.81
C CYS A 104 1.78 17.22 12.71
N LEU A 105 2.55 18.20 12.22
CA LEU A 105 3.67 18.78 12.95
C LEU A 105 3.22 19.50 14.24
N LYS A 106 2.10 20.23 14.19
CA LYS A 106 1.48 20.88 15.36
C LYS A 106 1.21 19.90 16.50
N TYR A 107 0.81 18.68 16.18
CA TYR A 107 0.51 17.63 17.16
C TYR A 107 1.68 16.64 17.37
N GLY A 108 2.87 16.93 16.85
CA GLY A 108 4.06 16.09 17.04
C GLY A 108 4.03 14.77 16.27
N ILE A 109 3.29 14.73 15.16
CA ILE A 109 3.16 13.58 14.27
C ILE A 109 4.06 13.77 13.05
N GLU A 110 4.95 12.81 12.79
CA GLU A 110 5.80 12.77 11.60
C GLU A 110 4.99 12.34 10.37
N PRO A 111 4.92 13.17 9.31
CA PRO A 111 4.22 12.80 8.09
C PRO A 111 5.06 11.84 7.23
N LEU A 112 4.50 10.67 6.91
CA LEU A 112 5.01 9.77 5.87
C LEU A 112 4.11 9.90 4.63
N VAL A 113 4.59 10.61 3.61
CA VAL A 113 3.77 11.02 2.47
C VAL A 113 3.92 10.05 1.32
N THR A 114 2.81 9.45 0.88
CA THR A 114 2.73 8.60 -0.31
C THR A 114 2.31 9.43 -1.53
N LEU A 115 3.10 9.45 -2.59
CA LEU A 115 2.79 10.26 -3.77
C LEU A 115 1.64 9.69 -4.59
N TYR A 116 1.52 8.37 -4.69
CA TYR A 116 0.49 7.74 -5.51
C TYR A 116 -0.11 6.49 -4.85
N HIS A 117 -1.45 6.46 -4.78
CA HIS A 117 -2.24 5.36 -4.23
C HIS A 117 -3.50 5.15 -5.09
N TYR A 118 -3.27 4.64 -6.32
CA TYR A 118 -4.27 4.10 -7.28
C TYR A 118 -5.18 5.14 -7.96
N ASP A 119 -5.24 6.37 -7.46
CA ASP A 119 -6.14 7.45 -7.84
C ASP A 119 -5.61 8.32 -8.98
N LEU A 120 -5.32 7.67 -10.11
CA LEU A 120 -4.79 8.32 -11.32
C LEU A 120 -5.77 9.36 -11.88
N PRO A 121 -5.32 10.57 -12.27
CA PRO A 121 -6.17 11.55 -12.94
C PRO A 121 -6.83 10.97 -14.19
N GLN A 122 -8.13 11.18 -14.34
CA GLN A 122 -8.94 10.61 -15.42
C GLN A 122 -8.39 10.92 -16.83
N PRO A 123 -7.93 12.16 -17.14
CA PRO A 123 -7.38 12.44 -18.48
C PRO A 123 -6.11 11.63 -18.80
N ILE A 124 -5.30 11.25 -17.80
CA ILE A 124 -4.15 10.35 -17.98
C ILE A 124 -4.66 8.93 -18.19
N PHE A 125 -5.63 8.49 -17.39
CA PHE A 125 -6.23 7.16 -17.51
C PHE A 125 -6.82 6.91 -18.91
N GLU A 126 -7.56 7.88 -19.46
CA GLU A 126 -8.14 7.81 -20.81
C GLU A 126 -7.10 7.70 -21.93
N ARG A 127 -5.88 8.22 -21.71
CA ARG A 127 -4.75 8.09 -22.64
C ARG A 127 -3.97 6.78 -22.48
N GLY A 128 -4.51 5.82 -21.72
CA GLY A 128 -3.95 4.49 -21.50
C GLY A 128 -3.32 4.28 -20.12
N GLY A 129 -3.43 5.26 -19.21
CA GLY A 129 -2.94 5.13 -17.83
C GLY A 129 -1.50 4.64 -17.75
N TRP A 130 -1.22 3.69 -16.86
CA TRP A 130 0.14 3.14 -16.69
C TRP A 130 0.63 2.29 -17.86
N GLU A 131 -0.20 1.89 -18.81
CA GLU A 131 0.28 1.26 -20.04
C GLU A 131 0.91 2.26 -21.02
N ASN A 132 0.57 3.54 -20.87
CA ASN A 132 1.20 4.63 -21.62
C ASN A 132 2.45 5.11 -20.89
N ARG A 133 3.57 5.11 -21.60
CA ARG A 133 4.87 5.54 -21.06
C ARG A 133 4.89 7.03 -20.71
N ASP A 134 4.08 7.86 -21.37
CA ASP A 134 4.01 9.31 -21.09
C ASP A 134 3.52 9.59 -19.66
N THR A 135 2.78 8.65 -19.05
CA THR A 135 2.36 8.71 -17.64
C THR A 135 3.55 8.74 -16.70
N VAL A 136 4.67 8.13 -17.07
CA VAL A 136 5.93 8.17 -16.31
C VAL A 136 6.42 9.61 -16.16
N ASP A 137 6.42 10.37 -17.25
CA ASP A 137 6.92 11.75 -17.23
C ASP A 137 5.92 12.69 -16.55
N ALA A 138 4.61 12.46 -16.73
CA ALA A 138 3.56 13.18 -16.01
C ALA A 138 3.70 12.99 -14.48
N TYR A 139 3.93 11.75 -14.03
CA TYR A 139 4.13 11.44 -12.62
C TYR A 139 5.38 12.15 -12.06
N VAL A 140 6.47 12.21 -12.83
CA VAL A 140 7.70 12.91 -12.40
C VAL A 140 7.47 14.41 -12.25
N GLN A 141 6.69 15.04 -13.12
CA GLN A 141 6.32 16.47 -12.95
C GLN A 141 5.46 16.69 -11.72
N TYR A 142 4.49 15.81 -11.47
CA TYR A 142 3.68 15.85 -10.24
C TYR A 142 4.53 15.67 -8.97
N ALA A 143 5.42 14.67 -8.95
CA ALA A 143 6.33 14.44 -7.84
C ALA A 143 7.23 15.66 -7.59
N LYS A 144 7.70 16.33 -8.65
CA LYS A 144 8.46 17.58 -8.55
C LYS A 144 7.68 18.65 -7.78
N VAL A 145 6.43 18.89 -8.16
CA VAL A 145 5.56 19.89 -7.48
C VAL A 145 5.40 19.55 -6.00
N CYS A 146 5.21 18.27 -5.67
CA CYS A 146 5.08 17.83 -4.28
C CYS A 146 6.38 18.04 -3.49
N PHE A 147 7.54 17.70 -4.07
CA PHE A 147 8.83 17.90 -3.41
C PHE A 147 9.15 19.39 -3.21
N GLU A 148 8.82 20.26 -4.17
CA GLU A 148 8.99 21.71 -4.05
C GLU A 148 8.06 22.30 -2.99
N ALA A 149 6.81 21.84 -2.91
CA ALA A 149 5.81 22.39 -2.00
C ALA A 149 5.96 21.90 -0.55
N PHE A 150 6.42 20.66 -0.35
CA PHE A 150 6.33 19.98 0.96
C PHE A 150 7.67 19.44 1.47
N GLY A 151 8.71 19.39 0.62
CA GLY A 151 9.99 18.77 0.94
C GLY A 151 10.81 19.47 2.03
N ASP A 152 10.41 20.67 2.44
CA ASP A 152 10.98 21.40 3.58
C ASP A 152 10.55 20.81 4.95
N ARG A 153 9.40 20.12 4.99
CA ARG A 153 8.75 19.59 6.19
C ARG A 153 8.60 18.07 6.20
N VAL A 154 8.57 17.42 5.04
CA VAL A 154 8.38 15.97 4.91
C VAL A 154 9.72 15.23 4.85
N ASN A 155 10.01 14.40 5.86
CA ASN A 155 11.23 13.60 5.92
C ASN A 155 11.08 12.18 5.37
N TYR A 156 9.86 11.67 5.21
CA TYR A 156 9.62 10.32 4.71
C TYR A 156 8.66 10.35 3.52
N TRP A 157 9.16 9.93 2.37
CA TRP A 157 8.41 9.84 1.12
C TRP A 157 8.27 8.40 0.69
N ALA A 158 7.06 8.00 0.30
CA ALA A 158 6.81 6.81 -0.49
C ALA A 158 6.41 7.24 -1.91
N THR A 159 7.06 6.70 -2.94
CA THR A 159 6.70 7.00 -4.33
C THR A 159 5.35 6.39 -4.68
N ILE A 160 5.31 5.09 -4.90
CA ILE A 160 4.14 4.35 -5.35
C ILE A 160 3.78 3.32 -4.29
N ASN A 161 2.49 3.26 -3.95
CA ASN A 161 1.93 2.19 -3.15
C ASN A 161 1.62 0.95 -4.00
N GLU A 162 2.10 -0.21 -3.57
CA GLU A 162 1.74 -1.54 -4.04
C GLU A 162 1.64 -1.71 -5.57
N PRO A 163 2.72 -1.46 -6.34
CA PRO A 163 2.69 -1.61 -7.80
C PRO A 163 2.23 -3.00 -8.25
N ASN A 164 2.60 -4.04 -7.50
CA ASN A 164 2.24 -5.41 -7.81
C ASN A 164 0.74 -5.66 -7.54
N TYR A 165 0.20 -5.23 -6.39
CA TYR A 165 -1.22 -5.38 -6.07
C TYR A 165 -2.13 -4.55 -6.99
N GLU A 166 -1.82 -3.28 -7.24
CA GLU A 166 -2.64 -2.42 -8.12
C GLU A 166 -2.78 -3.07 -9.49
N THR A 167 -1.66 -3.41 -10.11
CA THR A 167 -1.67 -3.98 -11.45
C THR A 167 -2.30 -5.37 -11.48
N LEU A 168 -2.19 -6.14 -10.39
CA LEU A 168 -2.91 -7.40 -10.25
C LEU A 168 -4.43 -7.18 -10.21
N CYS A 169 -4.92 -6.19 -9.46
CA CYS A 169 -6.34 -5.87 -9.41
C CYS A 169 -6.86 -5.30 -10.76
N CYS A 170 -6.08 -4.43 -11.41
CA CYS A 170 -6.46 -3.77 -12.66
C CYS A 170 -6.41 -4.69 -13.89
N TYR A 171 -5.40 -5.56 -13.97
CA TYR A 171 -5.07 -6.35 -15.16
C TYR A 171 -4.98 -7.86 -14.93
N GLY A 172 -4.96 -8.34 -13.69
CA GLY A 172 -4.94 -9.77 -13.37
C GLY A 172 -6.32 -10.29 -12.97
N TYR A 173 -6.81 -9.85 -11.82
CA TYR A 173 -8.16 -10.11 -11.32
C TYR A 173 -9.21 -9.38 -12.18
N GLY A 174 -8.90 -8.17 -12.65
CA GLY A 174 -9.83 -7.35 -13.43
C GLY A 174 -10.97 -6.78 -12.60
N ASN A 175 -10.77 -6.60 -11.30
CA ASN A 175 -11.77 -6.06 -10.38
C ASN A 175 -11.61 -4.54 -10.14
N TYR A 176 -10.47 -3.95 -10.50
CA TYR A 176 -10.23 -2.50 -10.47
C TYR A 176 -10.20 -1.93 -11.89
N PRO A 177 -10.49 -0.62 -12.10
CA PRO A 177 -10.40 -0.02 -13.43
C PRO A 177 -9.00 -0.20 -14.03
N PRO A 178 -8.85 -0.67 -15.28
CA PRO A 178 -9.87 -0.77 -16.34
C PRO A 178 -10.65 -2.12 -16.45
N ASN A 179 -10.63 -2.96 -15.43
CA ASN A 179 -11.29 -4.28 -15.36
C ASN A 179 -10.82 -5.28 -16.41
N ILE A 180 -9.50 -5.44 -16.53
CA ILE A 180 -8.86 -6.25 -17.57
C ILE A 180 -8.26 -7.51 -16.96
N GLN A 181 -8.24 -8.60 -17.73
CA GLN A 181 -7.58 -9.85 -17.40
C GLN A 181 -6.54 -10.19 -18.47
N SER A 182 -5.37 -9.56 -18.39
CA SER A 182 -4.22 -9.72 -19.29
C SER A 182 -2.90 -9.52 -18.54
N LEU A 183 -2.17 -10.62 -18.34
CA LEU A 183 -0.82 -10.57 -17.74
C LEU A 183 0.16 -9.74 -18.59
N GLU A 184 0.07 -9.79 -19.92
CA GLU A 184 0.94 -8.99 -20.80
C GLU A 184 0.80 -7.48 -20.52
N ARG A 185 -0.44 -7.00 -20.45
CA ARG A 185 -0.75 -5.60 -20.14
C ARG A 185 -0.36 -5.25 -18.70
N ARG A 186 -0.55 -6.19 -17.77
CA ARG A 186 -0.10 -6.06 -16.38
C ARG A 186 1.40 -5.78 -16.29
N TRP A 187 2.22 -6.57 -16.98
CA TRP A 187 3.69 -6.43 -16.95
C TRP A 187 4.15 -5.08 -17.48
N LYS A 188 3.52 -4.62 -18.57
CA LYS A 188 3.79 -3.29 -19.14
C LYS A 188 3.43 -2.16 -18.17
N ALA A 189 2.24 -2.21 -17.57
CA ALA A 189 1.79 -1.21 -16.61
C ALA A 189 2.71 -1.15 -15.38
N MET A 190 3.00 -2.32 -14.78
CA MET A 190 3.90 -2.43 -13.62
C MET A 190 5.30 -1.89 -13.96
N TYR A 191 5.81 -2.18 -15.15
CA TYR A 191 7.11 -1.66 -15.59
C TYR A 191 7.17 -0.14 -15.59
N HIS A 192 6.15 0.53 -16.15
CA HIS A 192 6.09 1.99 -16.17
C HIS A 192 5.94 2.59 -14.77
N MET A 193 5.16 1.95 -13.88
CA MET A 193 5.08 2.37 -12.47
C MET A 193 6.47 2.31 -11.80
N MET A 194 7.19 1.20 -11.95
CA MET A 194 8.54 1.06 -11.39
C MET A 194 9.51 2.09 -11.99
N LEU A 195 9.43 2.36 -13.29
CA LEU A 195 10.24 3.39 -13.94
C LEU A 195 9.92 4.80 -13.40
N ALA A 196 8.65 5.10 -13.19
CA ALA A 196 8.18 6.37 -12.64
C ALA A 196 8.70 6.58 -11.20
N SER A 197 8.63 5.52 -10.38
CA SER A 197 9.24 5.52 -9.05
C SER A 197 10.75 5.80 -9.12
N ALA A 198 11.51 5.08 -9.97
CA ALA A 198 12.95 5.26 -10.08
C ALA A 198 13.33 6.69 -10.52
N LYS A 199 12.59 7.27 -11.48
CA LYS A 199 12.79 8.67 -11.90
C LYS A 199 12.47 9.66 -10.77
N ALA A 200 11.40 9.44 -10.00
CA ALA A 200 11.05 10.32 -8.87
C ALA A 200 12.10 10.27 -7.75
N VAL A 201 12.67 9.09 -7.45
CA VAL A 201 13.79 8.96 -6.52
C VAL A 201 15.02 9.73 -7.02
N GLY A 202 15.39 9.56 -8.29
CA GLY A 202 16.50 10.30 -8.90
C GLY A 202 16.28 11.82 -8.87
N LEU A 203 15.06 12.26 -9.17
CA LEU A 203 14.65 13.66 -9.10
C LEU A 203 14.79 14.21 -7.67
N TYR A 204 14.23 13.53 -6.67
CA TYR A 204 14.30 13.93 -5.26
C TYR A 204 15.74 14.18 -4.81
N ARG A 205 16.65 13.27 -5.17
CA ARG A 205 18.08 13.41 -4.90
C ARG A 205 18.71 14.59 -5.62
N SER A 206 18.42 14.77 -6.91
CA SER A 206 18.95 15.89 -7.70
C SER A 206 18.52 17.26 -7.19
N MET A 207 17.35 17.33 -6.54
CA MET A 207 16.83 18.53 -5.89
C MET A 207 17.42 18.78 -4.49
N GLY A 208 18.34 17.93 -4.03
CA GLY A 208 18.95 18.04 -2.71
C GLY A 208 18.06 17.57 -1.56
N GLY A 209 17.13 16.65 -1.83
CA GLY A 209 16.28 16.03 -0.81
C GLY A 209 17.09 15.45 0.35
N LYS A 210 16.65 15.73 1.59
CA LYS A 210 17.38 15.41 2.83
C LYS A 210 16.74 14.29 3.66
N GLY A 211 15.50 13.93 3.33
CA GLY A 211 14.76 12.85 3.96
C GLY A 211 15.06 11.50 3.30
N MET A 212 14.27 10.51 3.65
CA MET A 212 14.27 9.19 3.05
C MET A 212 13.17 9.07 2.01
N ILE A 213 13.47 8.45 0.86
CA ILE A 213 12.49 8.11 -0.15
C ILE A 213 12.46 6.60 -0.42
N GLY A 214 11.26 6.03 -0.35
CA GLY A 214 10.96 4.62 -0.45
C GLY A 214 9.94 4.31 -1.53
N LEU A 215 9.73 3.02 -1.76
CA LEU A 215 8.57 2.46 -2.45
C LEU A 215 7.86 1.54 -1.48
N VAL A 216 6.53 1.46 -1.57
CA VAL A 216 5.74 0.58 -0.72
C VAL A 216 5.34 -0.66 -1.53
N SER A 217 5.73 -1.85 -1.09
CA SER A 217 5.40 -3.11 -1.74
C SER A 217 4.43 -3.92 -0.88
N ASP A 218 3.40 -4.49 -1.52
CA ASP A 218 2.64 -5.60 -0.95
C ASP A 218 3.55 -6.82 -0.89
N CYS A 219 3.97 -7.21 0.31
CA CYS A 219 4.93 -8.29 0.49
C CYS A 219 4.27 -9.47 1.21
N TYR A 220 4.61 -10.68 0.75
CA TYR A 220 4.11 -11.93 1.32
C TYR A 220 5.27 -12.84 1.69
N SER A 221 5.19 -13.47 2.86
CA SER A 221 5.99 -14.67 3.10
C SER A 221 5.48 -15.77 2.17
N ILE A 222 6.35 -16.30 1.30
CA ILE A 222 6.01 -17.41 0.40
C ILE A 222 6.47 -18.71 1.04
N ASP A 223 5.54 -19.65 1.16
CA ASP A 223 5.76 -20.92 1.86
C ASP A 223 5.09 -22.08 1.11
N TYR A 224 5.41 -23.32 1.46
CA TYR A 224 4.83 -24.50 0.83
C TYR A 224 4.85 -25.70 1.80
N MET A 225 3.85 -26.58 1.70
CA MET A 225 3.71 -27.74 2.60
C MET A 225 4.26 -29.05 2.02
N GLY A 226 4.46 -29.11 0.70
CA GLY A 226 5.01 -30.30 0.04
C GLY A 226 6.53 -30.35 0.06
N ASP A 227 7.08 -31.43 -0.49
CA ASP A 227 8.53 -31.66 -0.57
C ASP A 227 8.99 -31.77 -2.03
N GLY A 228 10.29 -31.57 -2.26
CA GLY A 228 10.94 -31.79 -3.55
C GLY A 228 11.24 -30.53 -4.34
N GLU A 229 11.82 -30.71 -5.53
CA GLU A 229 12.29 -29.61 -6.39
C GLU A 229 11.13 -28.80 -6.99
N GLU A 230 10.04 -29.46 -7.39
CA GLU A 230 8.88 -28.79 -7.99
C GLU A 230 8.21 -27.79 -7.02
N TYR A 231 8.08 -28.14 -5.73
CA TYR A 231 7.55 -27.22 -4.72
C TYR A 231 8.47 -26.01 -4.48
N ARG A 232 9.79 -26.23 -4.45
CA ARG A 232 10.78 -25.14 -4.34
C ARG A 232 10.73 -24.22 -5.55
N LYS A 233 10.56 -24.79 -6.75
CA LYS A 233 10.41 -24.03 -8.00
C LYS A 233 9.12 -23.21 -8.01
N ALA A 234 8.00 -23.79 -7.59
CA ALA A 234 6.74 -23.06 -7.43
C ALA A 234 6.87 -21.90 -6.44
N ALA A 235 7.50 -22.13 -5.28
CA ALA A 235 7.79 -21.09 -4.30
C ALA A 235 8.71 -20.00 -4.87
N ARG A 236 9.74 -20.37 -5.64
CA ARG A 236 10.63 -19.41 -6.30
C ARG A 236 9.88 -18.52 -7.29
N PHE A 237 9.01 -19.10 -8.12
CA PHE A 237 8.23 -18.34 -9.10
C PHE A 237 7.10 -17.52 -8.47
N ALA A 238 6.49 -17.99 -7.38
CA ALA A 238 5.57 -17.19 -6.59
C ALA A 238 6.26 -15.97 -5.96
N ASP A 239 7.44 -16.16 -5.36
CA ASP A 239 8.24 -15.06 -4.81
C ASP A 239 8.70 -14.09 -5.90
N LEU A 240 9.03 -14.62 -7.09
CA LEU A 240 9.35 -13.82 -8.27
C LEU A 240 8.17 -12.96 -8.73
N PHE A 241 6.97 -13.55 -8.73
CA PHE A 241 5.73 -12.90 -9.16
C PHE A 241 5.23 -11.84 -8.19
N PHE A 242 5.16 -12.17 -6.88
CA PHE A 242 4.54 -11.31 -5.88
C PHE A 242 5.50 -10.29 -5.25
N ASN A 243 6.78 -10.64 -5.06
CA ASN A 243 7.69 -9.82 -4.26
C ASN A 243 8.87 -9.30 -5.08
N ILE A 244 9.65 -10.18 -5.70
CA ILE A 244 10.97 -9.83 -6.24
C ILE A 244 10.86 -8.95 -7.50
N SER A 245 9.82 -9.13 -8.31
CA SER A 245 9.53 -8.29 -9.49
C SER A 245 9.44 -6.80 -9.18
N VAL A 246 9.07 -6.45 -7.93
CA VAL A 246 9.06 -5.08 -7.41
C VAL A 246 10.31 -4.81 -6.54
N ASN A 247 10.56 -5.65 -5.54
CA ASN A 247 11.57 -5.41 -4.51
C ASN A 247 13.01 -5.37 -5.06
N ASP A 248 13.39 -6.28 -5.97
CA ASP A 248 14.74 -6.20 -6.55
C ASP A 248 14.90 -4.96 -7.42
N VAL A 249 13.84 -4.52 -8.11
CA VAL A 249 13.88 -3.37 -9.00
C VAL A 249 14.09 -2.09 -8.21
N CYS A 250 13.32 -1.85 -7.15
CA CYS A 250 13.45 -0.64 -6.35
C CYS A 250 14.67 -0.65 -5.43
N VAL A 251 15.12 -1.81 -4.95
CA VAL A 251 16.25 -1.88 -4.00
C VAL A 251 17.60 -2.02 -4.70
N LYS A 252 17.68 -2.82 -5.77
CA LYS A 252 18.94 -3.11 -6.49
C LYS A 252 19.06 -2.37 -7.81
N GLY A 253 18.01 -1.68 -8.25
CA GLY A 253 18.02 -0.89 -9.49
C GLY A 253 18.07 -1.74 -10.75
N ALA A 254 17.57 -2.98 -10.70
CA ALA A 254 17.53 -3.86 -11.85
C ALA A 254 16.42 -4.91 -11.74
N TYR A 255 15.77 -5.20 -12.87
CA TYR A 255 14.89 -6.37 -12.96
C TYR A 255 15.71 -7.67 -12.82
N PRO A 256 15.21 -8.65 -12.05
CA PRO A 256 15.85 -9.97 -11.97
C PRO A 256 15.92 -10.61 -13.35
N LYS A 257 17.10 -11.13 -13.73
CA LYS A 257 17.27 -11.81 -15.02
C LYS A 257 16.30 -12.99 -15.17
N GLU A 258 16.13 -13.77 -14.09
CA GLU A 258 15.19 -14.90 -14.04
C GLU A 258 13.75 -14.48 -14.38
N TYR A 259 13.32 -13.29 -13.94
CA TYR A 259 11.99 -12.76 -14.26
C TYR A 259 11.87 -12.44 -15.75
N THR A 260 12.83 -11.68 -16.30
CA THR A 260 12.79 -11.31 -17.72
C THR A 260 12.96 -12.51 -18.65
N ASP A 261 13.80 -13.48 -18.27
CA ASP A 261 13.99 -14.73 -19.02
C ASP A 261 12.70 -15.54 -19.04
N LYS A 262 12.05 -15.72 -17.88
CA LYS A 262 10.79 -16.45 -17.77
C LYS A 262 9.69 -15.80 -18.60
N LEU A 263 9.55 -14.47 -18.56
CA LEU A 263 8.56 -13.78 -19.39
C LEU A 263 8.85 -13.93 -20.90
N THR A 264 10.12 -13.92 -21.30
CA THR A 264 10.53 -14.13 -22.70
C THR A 264 10.24 -15.55 -23.15
N GLU A 265 10.52 -16.55 -22.30
CA GLU A 265 10.24 -17.98 -22.55
C GLU A 265 8.75 -18.23 -22.77
N GLU A 266 7.89 -17.58 -21.98
CA GLU A 266 6.43 -17.64 -22.09
C GLU A 266 5.88 -16.81 -23.28
N GLY A 267 6.76 -16.12 -24.02
CA GLY A 267 6.40 -15.40 -25.24
C GLY A 267 5.77 -14.01 -25.03
N TYR A 268 5.88 -13.42 -23.84
CA TYR A 268 5.39 -12.06 -23.60
C TYR A 268 6.23 -11.02 -24.34
N ASP A 269 5.58 -9.97 -24.88
CA ASP A 269 6.28 -8.82 -25.45
C ASP A 269 6.91 -7.96 -24.34
N LEU A 270 8.24 -7.82 -24.37
CA LEU A 270 9.02 -6.97 -23.45
C LEU A 270 9.61 -5.74 -24.15
N SER A 271 9.12 -5.36 -25.33
CA SER A 271 9.62 -4.22 -26.12
C SER A 271 9.57 -2.87 -25.38
N TYR A 272 8.69 -2.75 -24.37
CA TYR A 272 8.60 -1.58 -23.49
C TYR A 272 9.79 -1.45 -22.52
N MET A 273 10.54 -2.53 -22.27
CA MET A 273 11.74 -2.53 -21.43
C MET A 273 12.95 -2.00 -22.20
N ARG A 274 13.11 -0.68 -22.23
CA ARG A 274 14.17 -0.04 -23.02
C ARG A 274 15.54 -0.16 -22.35
N LYS A 275 16.61 -0.28 -23.14
CA LYS A 275 17.97 -0.50 -22.61
C LYS A 275 18.47 0.69 -21.80
N GLU A 276 18.11 1.90 -22.19
CA GLU A 276 18.45 3.16 -21.54
C GLU A 276 17.85 3.29 -20.13
N ASP A 277 16.75 2.58 -19.84
CA ASP A 277 16.10 2.63 -18.52
C ASP A 277 16.95 2.00 -17.41
N ARG A 278 17.95 1.18 -17.78
CA ARG A 278 18.84 0.51 -16.81
C ARG A 278 19.56 1.51 -15.91
N GLU A 279 20.03 2.62 -16.46
CA GLU A 279 20.72 3.64 -15.66
C GLU A 279 19.75 4.45 -14.80
N ILE A 280 18.48 4.60 -15.24
CA ILE A 280 17.43 5.22 -14.44
C ILE A 280 17.12 4.37 -13.20
N PHE A 281 16.95 3.04 -13.36
CA PHE A 281 16.70 2.16 -12.23
C PHE A 281 17.86 2.14 -11.23
N LYS A 282 19.11 2.08 -11.71
CA LYS A 282 20.30 2.16 -10.83
C LYS A 282 20.38 3.46 -10.04
N ALA A 283 20.07 4.59 -10.67
CA ALA A 283 20.07 5.89 -9.98
C ALA A 283 18.88 6.06 -9.02
N GLY A 284 17.80 5.31 -9.26
CA GLY A 284 16.53 5.36 -8.54
C GLY A 284 16.35 4.34 -7.43
N CYS A 285 17.43 3.72 -6.91
CA CYS A 285 17.32 2.78 -5.78
C CYS A 285 16.78 3.47 -4.53
N VAL A 286 15.90 2.85 -3.76
CA VAL A 286 15.25 3.45 -2.58
C VAL A 286 16.14 3.47 -1.33
N ASP A 287 15.86 4.38 -0.40
CA ASP A 287 16.55 4.46 0.90
C ASP A 287 15.94 3.50 1.95
N TYR A 288 14.68 3.10 1.75
CA TYR A 288 13.98 2.09 2.56
C TYR A 288 12.91 1.37 1.75
N LEU A 289 12.51 0.18 2.20
CA LEU A 289 11.35 -0.53 1.67
C LEU A 289 10.16 -0.33 2.61
N GLY A 290 9.08 0.25 2.10
CA GLY A 290 7.78 0.18 2.73
C GLY A 290 7.16 -1.18 2.48
N VAL A 291 6.63 -1.82 3.53
CA VAL A 291 6.06 -3.16 3.47
C VAL A 291 4.62 -3.12 3.93
N ASN A 292 3.71 -3.47 3.02
CA ASN A 292 2.33 -3.79 3.35
C ASN A 292 2.25 -5.30 3.54
N ALA A 293 1.90 -5.75 4.74
CA ALA A 293 1.94 -7.17 5.10
C ALA A 293 0.69 -7.60 5.85
N TYR A 294 -0.06 -8.55 5.27
CA TYR A 294 -1.35 -8.99 5.79
C TYR A 294 -1.46 -10.50 6.04
N CYS A 295 -0.78 -11.32 5.23
CA CYS A 295 -0.81 -12.78 5.32
C CYS A 295 0.42 -13.41 4.64
N ARG A 296 0.58 -14.73 4.76
CA ARG A 296 1.49 -15.51 3.90
C ARG A 296 0.74 -16.01 2.66
N PHE A 297 1.48 -16.41 1.63
CA PHE A 297 0.94 -17.25 0.56
C PHE A 297 1.59 -18.63 0.60
N LEU A 298 0.75 -19.64 0.79
CA LEU A 298 1.12 -21.03 0.54
C LEU A 298 0.98 -21.34 -0.95
N VAL A 299 1.95 -22.05 -1.50
CA VAL A 299 1.97 -22.41 -2.92
C VAL A 299 2.35 -23.86 -3.15
N LYS A 300 1.96 -24.36 -4.32
CA LYS A 300 2.27 -25.70 -4.82
C LYS A 300 2.53 -25.64 -6.33
N PRO A 301 3.12 -26.71 -6.92
CA PRO A 301 3.24 -26.83 -8.37
C PRO A 301 1.88 -26.69 -9.05
N CYS A 302 1.83 -25.91 -10.13
CA CYS A 302 0.63 -25.83 -10.96
C CYS A 302 0.53 -27.08 -11.83
N THR A 303 -0.56 -27.83 -11.69
CA THR A 303 -0.89 -28.99 -12.54
C THR A 303 -1.95 -28.68 -13.59
N GLU A 304 -2.60 -27.51 -13.47
CA GLU A 304 -3.66 -27.05 -14.36
C GLU A 304 -3.05 -26.36 -15.60
N LYS A 305 -3.79 -26.40 -16.71
CA LYS A 305 -3.45 -25.65 -17.93
C LYS A 305 -4.06 -24.25 -17.90
N GLY A 306 -3.37 -23.29 -18.49
CA GLY A 306 -3.78 -21.89 -18.56
C GLY A 306 -3.51 -21.12 -17.27
N THR A 307 -4.22 -20.01 -17.11
CA THR A 307 -4.08 -19.11 -15.96
C THR A 307 -5.47 -18.76 -15.44
N SER A 308 -5.65 -18.85 -14.13
CA SER A 308 -6.85 -18.39 -13.43
C SER A 308 -6.41 -17.43 -12.31
N LEU A 309 -6.96 -16.22 -12.30
CA LEU A 309 -6.69 -15.19 -11.31
C LEU A 309 -8.03 -14.66 -10.80
N THR A 310 -8.61 -15.34 -9.81
CA THR A 310 -9.89 -14.96 -9.20
C THR A 310 -9.73 -14.68 -7.71
N VAL A 311 -10.53 -13.76 -7.18
CA VAL A 311 -10.49 -13.34 -5.77
C VAL A 311 -11.88 -13.22 -5.17
N ASN A 312 -11.97 -13.40 -3.85
CA ASN A 312 -13.19 -13.17 -3.09
C ASN A 312 -13.34 -11.67 -2.76
N ASN A 313 -14.19 -10.99 -3.53
CA ASN A 313 -14.46 -9.55 -3.35
C ASN A 313 -15.60 -9.23 -2.38
N THR A 314 -16.36 -10.21 -1.89
CA THR A 314 -17.60 -9.96 -1.15
C THR A 314 -17.57 -10.49 0.28
N GLY A 315 -16.56 -11.28 0.64
CA GLY A 315 -16.49 -11.93 1.95
C GLY A 315 -17.50 -13.06 2.11
N ASP A 316 -18.07 -13.55 1.01
CA ASP A 316 -19.15 -14.55 1.00
C ASP A 316 -18.65 -16.01 1.03
N GLY A 317 -17.37 -16.21 1.34
CA GLY A 317 -16.73 -17.51 1.37
C GLY A 317 -16.49 -18.16 -0.01
N LYS A 318 -16.73 -17.47 -1.13
CA LYS A 318 -16.36 -17.98 -2.46
C LYS A 318 -14.87 -18.29 -2.52
N LYS A 319 -14.55 -19.42 -3.16
CA LYS A 319 -13.16 -19.87 -3.29
C LYS A 319 -12.36 -18.92 -4.17
N LYS A 320 -11.21 -18.51 -3.67
CA LYS A 320 -10.13 -17.90 -4.44
C LYS A 320 -9.47 -19.01 -5.26
N GLU A 321 -9.34 -18.80 -6.56
CA GLU A 321 -8.55 -19.66 -7.43
C GLU A 321 -7.47 -18.80 -8.10
N LEU A 322 -6.21 -19.09 -7.77
CA LEU A 322 -5.06 -18.41 -8.35
C LEU A 322 -4.03 -19.47 -8.74
N PHE A 323 -3.87 -19.67 -10.05
CA PHE A 323 -2.80 -20.47 -10.61
C PHE A 323 -2.34 -19.89 -11.95
N ILE A 324 -1.07 -20.12 -12.26
CA ILE A 324 -0.45 -19.74 -13.53
C ILE A 324 0.32 -20.96 -14.02
N GLU A 325 -0.09 -21.51 -15.17
CA GLU A 325 0.60 -22.62 -15.84
C GLU A 325 2.10 -22.32 -15.95
N GLY A 326 2.93 -23.31 -15.61
CA GLY A 326 4.39 -23.17 -15.65
C GLY A 326 5.02 -22.32 -14.54
N TRP A 327 4.21 -21.79 -13.60
CA TRP A 327 4.68 -20.98 -12.47
C TRP A 327 4.33 -21.64 -11.13
N PHE A 328 3.09 -21.48 -10.65
CA PHE A 328 2.64 -21.97 -9.34
C PHE A 328 1.10 -21.95 -9.25
N ALA A 329 0.56 -22.63 -8.25
CA ALA A 329 -0.82 -22.49 -7.80
C ALA A 329 -0.83 -22.13 -6.30
N LEU A 330 -1.78 -21.32 -5.86
CA LEU A 330 -2.00 -21.13 -4.42
C LEU A 330 -2.46 -22.45 -3.79
N ASP A 331 -1.96 -22.69 -2.59
CA ASP A 331 -2.38 -23.80 -1.73
C ASP A 331 -3.06 -23.26 -0.47
N GLU A 332 -3.60 -24.16 0.35
CA GLU A 332 -4.29 -23.78 1.59
C GLU A 332 -3.88 -24.65 2.77
N ASP A 333 -3.65 -24.02 3.92
CA ASP A 333 -3.66 -24.73 5.19
C ASP A 333 -5.09 -24.84 5.71
N LYS A 334 -5.65 -26.05 5.68
CA LYS A 334 -7.03 -26.31 6.12
C LYS A 334 -7.22 -26.18 7.64
N GLY A 335 -6.13 -26.18 8.41
CA GLY A 335 -6.14 -26.03 9.85
C GLY A 335 -6.07 -24.57 10.33
N LEU A 336 -5.77 -23.63 9.45
CA LEU A 336 -5.64 -22.22 9.81
C LEU A 336 -6.93 -21.44 9.64
N GLU A 337 -7.15 -20.53 10.59
CA GLU A 337 -8.23 -19.56 10.53
C GLU A 337 -8.00 -18.54 9.41
N LYS A 338 -9.09 -18.12 8.77
CA LYS A 338 -9.09 -17.13 7.70
C LYS A 338 -10.12 -16.05 7.98
N THR A 339 -9.86 -14.84 7.51
CA THR A 339 -10.86 -13.77 7.48
C THR A 339 -12.01 -14.15 6.53
N PRO A 340 -13.17 -13.46 6.58
CA PRO A 340 -14.27 -13.71 5.64
C PRO A 340 -13.88 -13.57 4.15
N TRP A 341 -12.81 -12.81 3.86
CA TRP A 341 -12.25 -12.63 2.52
C TRP A 341 -11.17 -13.66 2.15
N GLY A 342 -10.96 -14.69 2.98
CA GLY A 342 -10.06 -15.81 2.70
C GLY A 342 -8.58 -15.53 2.95
N MET A 343 -8.24 -14.47 3.68
CA MET A 343 -6.85 -14.20 4.09
C MET A 343 -6.50 -15.00 5.34
N GLU A 344 -5.37 -15.70 5.33
CA GLU A 344 -4.88 -16.45 6.50
C GLU A 344 -4.56 -15.50 7.67
N ILE A 345 -5.02 -15.88 8.87
CA ILE A 345 -4.62 -15.24 10.12
C ILE A 345 -3.41 -15.99 10.65
N TYR A 346 -2.21 -15.57 10.20
CA TYR A 346 -0.95 -16.20 10.58
C TYR A 346 0.13 -15.16 10.88
N PRO A 347 0.11 -14.53 12.07
CA PRO A 347 1.01 -13.43 12.40
C PRO A 347 2.50 -13.75 12.29
N LYS A 348 2.91 -15.01 12.46
CA LYS A 348 4.31 -15.42 12.28
C LYS A 348 4.84 -15.13 10.87
N SER A 349 3.96 -15.00 9.87
CA SER A 349 4.38 -14.69 8.49
C SER A 349 5.24 -13.43 8.40
N ILE A 350 5.01 -12.41 9.24
CA ILE A 350 5.79 -11.17 9.21
C ILE A 350 7.25 -11.41 9.63
N TYR A 351 7.48 -12.32 10.57
CA TYR A 351 8.83 -12.68 11.02
C TYR A 351 9.61 -13.36 9.89
N ASP A 352 8.99 -14.34 9.23
CA ASP A 352 9.62 -15.07 8.14
C ASP A 352 9.88 -14.16 6.93
N LEU A 353 8.93 -13.26 6.62
CA LEU A 353 9.10 -12.22 5.59
C LEU A 353 10.28 -11.30 5.92
N LEU A 354 10.35 -10.75 7.13
CA LEU A 354 11.40 -9.81 7.54
C LEU A 354 12.79 -10.46 7.54
N LEU A 355 12.92 -11.72 7.96
CA LEU A 355 14.18 -12.45 7.84
C LEU A 355 14.58 -12.69 6.38
N GLY A 356 13.61 -13.02 5.52
CA GLY A 356 13.82 -13.17 4.08
C GLY A 356 14.31 -11.87 3.43
N LEU A 357 13.67 -10.74 3.75
CA LEU A 357 14.05 -9.41 3.28
C LEU A 357 15.45 -9.04 3.77
N ARG A 358 15.76 -9.22 5.06
CA ARG A 358 17.10 -8.96 5.60
C ARG A 358 18.17 -9.81 4.91
N LYS A 359 17.90 -11.10 4.68
CA LYS A 359 18.84 -11.98 3.96
C LYS A 359 19.10 -11.48 2.55
N ARG A 360 18.09 -10.94 1.87
CA ARG A 360 18.17 -10.47 0.49
C ARG A 360 18.74 -9.05 0.36
N TYR A 361 18.47 -8.19 1.34
CA TYR A 361 18.82 -6.77 1.40
C TYR A 361 19.38 -6.40 2.80
N PRO A 362 20.59 -6.86 3.17
CA PRO A 362 21.06 -6.79 4.56
C PRO A 362 21.21 -5.37 5.15
N ALA A 363 21.36 -4.36 4.31
CA ALA A 363 21.55 -2.97 4.72
C ALA A 363 20.30 -2.10 4.54
N LEU A 364 19.20 -2.66 4.00
CA LEU A 364 18.01 -1.87 3.69
C LEU A 364 17.07 -1.83 4.90
N PRO A 365 16.71 -0.65 5.39
CA PRO A 365 15.68 -0.50 6.42
C PRO A 365 14.29 -0.83 5.88
N VAL A 366 13.45 -1.35 6.76
CA VAL A 366 12.05 -1.65 6.48
C VAL A 366 11.13 -0.78 7.34
N VAL A 367 10.05 -0.29 6.75
CA VAL A 367 8.92 0.32 7.48
C VAL A 367 7.69 -0.51 7.16
N ILE A 368 7.00 -1.03 8.18
CA ILE A 368 5.71 -1.71 7.97
C ILE A 368 4.65 -0.64 7.74
N THR A 369 4.35 -0.35 6.49
CA THR A 369 3.52 0.77 6.07
C THR A 369 2.03 0.48 6.10
N GLU A 370 1.65 -0.80 6.11
CA GLU A 370 0.29 -1.28 6.37
C GLU A 370 0.28 -2.68 6.97
N ASN A 371 -0.47 -2.85 8.05
CA ASN A 371 -0.89 -4.13 8.58
C ASN A 371 -2.20 -3.95 9.36
N GLY A 372 -3.17 -4.84 9.15
CA GLY A 372 -4.45 -4.75 9.83
C GLY A 372 -5.44 -5.82 9.39
N VAL A 373 -6.63 -5.80 9.98
CA VAL A 373 -7.68 -6.78 9.67
C VAL A 373 -9.02 -6.09 9.48
N GLY A 374 -9.65 -6.40 8.35
CA GLY A 374 -10.98 -5.92 7.98
C GLY A 374 -12.06 -6.88 8.47
N ASN A 375 -13.09 -6.37 9.12
CA ASN A 375 -14.26 -7.16 9.55
C ASN A 375 -15.53 -6.29 9.61
N TYR A 376 -16.65 -6.89 9.98
CA TYR A 376 -17.90 -6.18 10.21
C TYR A 376 -18.00 -5.72 11.68
N ASP A 377 -17.61 -4.47 11.94
CA ASP A 377 -17.79 -3.84 13.26
C ASP A 377 -19.16 -3.17 13.39
N SER A 378 -19.72 -3.14 14.60
CA SER A 378 -20.93 -2.39 14.95
C SER A 378 -20.81 -1.73 16.32
N VAL A 379 -21.58 -0.66 16.52
CA VAL A 379 -21.70 0.00 17.82
C VAL A 379 -22.63 -0.82 18.72
N CYS A 380 -22.14 -1.19 19.90
CA CYS A 380 -22.84 -1.96 20.92
C CYS A 380 -23.80 -1.08 21.74
N GLY A 381 -24.66 -1.71 22.56
CA GLY A 381 -25.68 -0.99 23.35
C GLY A 381 -25.11 0.00 24.39
N ASP A 382 -23.83 -0.09 24.72
CA ASP A 382 -23.11 0.84 25.59
C ASP A 382 -22.44 2.01 24.83
N GLY A 383 -22.65 2.09 23.50
CA GLY A 383 -22.10 3.13 22.63
C GLY A 383 -20.64 2.92 22.21
N LYS A 384 -20.06 1.73 22.46
CA LYS A 384 -18.68 1.40 22.09
C LYS A 384 -18.61 0.34 20.99
N VAL A 385 -17.41 0.09 20.48
CA VAL A 385 -17.12 -0.96 19.51
C VAL A 385 -16.11 -1.92 20.10
N HIS A 386 -16.55 -3.15 20.36
CA HIS A 386 -15.74 -4.21 20.98
C HIS A 386 -15.12 -5.11 19.90
N ASP A 387 -13.89 -4.81 19.51
CA ASP A 387 -13.19 -5.44 18.39
C ASP A 387 -11.97 -6.28 18.83
N GLN A 388 -12.17 -7.17 19.80
CA GLN A 388 -11.11 -8.01 20.38
C GLN A 388 -10.31 -8.79 19.32
N TYR A 389 -10.97 -9.29 18.26
CA TYR A 389 -10.29 -9.99 17.17
C TYR A 389 -9.21 -9.12 16.49
N ARG A 390 -9.43 -7.80 16.40
CA ARG A 390 -8.47 -6.84 15.83
C ARG A 390 -7.28 -6.66 16.77
N ILE A 391 -7.55 -6.57 18.07
CA ILE A 391 -6.50 -6.54 19.10
C ILE A 391 -5.61 -7.79 19.00
N ASP A 392 -6.21 -8.97 18.94
CA ASP A 392 -5.47 -10.24 18.89
C ASP A 392 -4.62 -10.35 17.62
N TYR A 393 -5.16 -9.92 16.47
CA TYR A 393 -4.43 -9.85 15.21
C TYR A 393 -3.23 -8.89 15.29
N LEU A 394 -3.47 -7.62 15.65
CA LEU A 394 -2.42 -6.58 15.67
C LEU A 394 -1.33 -6.93 16.70
N LYS A 395 -1.73 -7.41 17.89
CA LYS A 395 -0.80 -7.87 18.92
C LYS A 395 0.08 -9.00 18.40
N GLY A 396 -0.50 -9.98 17.72
CA GLY A 396 0.25 -11.09 17.14
C GLY A 396 1.33 -10.61 16.17
N TYR A 397 1.01 -9.66 15.28
CA TYR A 397 1.97 -9.11 14.32
C TYR A 397 3.06 -8.29 15.01
N VAL A 398 2.70 -7.42 15.94
CA VAL A 398 3.66 -6.61 16.72
C VAL A 398 4.64 -7.50 17.47
N ASP A 399 4.17 -8.55 18.16
CA ASP A 399 5.04 -9.48 18.90
C ASP A 399 6.05 -10.21 17.97
N TRP A 400 5.67 -10.53 16.73
CA TRP A 400 6.56 -11.17 15.76
C TRP A 400 7.51 -10.21 15.06
N ILE A 401 7.11 -8.94 14.88
CA ILE A 401 8.00 -7.87 14.42
C ILE A 401 9.12 -7.65 15.45
N GLU A 402 8.78 -7.60 16.74
CA GLU A 402 9.79 -7.46 17.80
C GLU A 402 10.79 -8.61 17.79
N LYS A 403 10.32 -9.85 17.65
CA LYS A 403 11.22 -11.01 17.50
C LYS A 403 12.13 -10.88 16.27
N ALA A 404 11.63 -10.31 15.17
CA ALA A 404 12.45 -10.09 13.98
C ALA A 404 13.51 -9.00 14.21
N MET A 405 13.15 -7.94 14.95
CA MET A 405 14.10 -6.90 15.38
C MET A 405 15.17 -7.48 16.32
N ASP A 406 14.79 -8.33 17.29
CA ASP A 406 15.73 -9.07 18.15
C ASP A 406 16.65 -9.99 17.35
N ALA A 407 16.16 -10.54 16.24
CA ALA A 407 16.96 -11.33 15.30
C ALA A 407 17.86 -10.46 14.40
N GLY A 408 17.76 -9.13 14.47
CA GLY A 408 18.62 -8.16 13.78
C GLY A 408 18.05 -7.57 12.49
N CYS A 409 16.74 -7.64 12.27
CA CYS A 409 16.08 -6.89 11.18
C CYS A 409 15.97 -5.39 11.55
N ASP A 410 16.36 -4.50 10.62
CA ASP A 410 16.19 -3.03 10.77
C ASP A 410 14.74 -2.65 10.40
N VAL A 411 13.84 -2.72 11.37
CA VAL A 411 12.45 -2.26 11.24
C VAL A 411 12.29 -0.94 11.98
N ARG A 412 11.89 0.11 11.25
CA ARG A 412 11.87 1.48 11.76
C ARG A 412 10.48 2.02 12.11
N GLY A 413 9.42 1.32 11.72
CA GLY A 413 8.05 1.76 11.99
C GLY A 413 6.99 0.70 11.72
N TYR A 414 5.84 0.91 12.34
CA TYR A 414 4.63 0.11 12.20
C TYR A 414 3.41 1.01 12.07
N PHE A 415 2.69 0.85 10.96
CA PHE A 415 1.51 1.61 10.62
C PHE A 415 0.30 0.69 10.53
N VAL A 416 -0.64 0.87 11.48
CA VAL A 416 -1.92 0.14 11.47
C VAL A 416 -2.75 0.58 10.26
N TRP A 417 -3.21 -0.38 9.48
CA TRP A 417 -4.26 -0.17 8.49
C TRP A 417 -5.63 -0.44 9.14
N SER A 418 -6.42 0.58 9.49
CA SER A 418 -6.27 2.02 9.17
C SER A 418 -6.45 2.93 10.38
N SER A 419 -6.20 4.23 10.22
CA SER A 419 -6.37 5.22 11.30
C SER A 419 -7.83 5.30 11.78
N MET A 420 -8.75 5.37 10.83
CA MET A 420 -10.19 5.38 11.01
C MET A 420 -10.83 4.45 9.96
N ASP A 421 -12.11 4.12 10.11
CA ASP A 421 -12.83 3.43 9.06
C ASP A 421 -12.87 4.29 7.79
N VAL A 422 -12.62 3.65 6.66
CA VAL A 422 -12.46 4.28 5.34
C VAL A 422 -13.28 3.54 4.29
N TYR A 423 -13.49 4.16 3.14
CA TYR A 423 -14.00 3.49 1.96
C TYR A 423 -13.01 2.39 1.53
N SER A 424 -13.47 1.12 1.48
CA SER A 424 -12.63 0.00 1.06
C SER A 424 -12.88 -0.35 -0.42
N TRP A 425 -12.31 0.39 -1.37
CA TRP A 425 -12.36 0.12 -2.82
C TRP A 425 -13.69 -0.55 -3.26
N ILE A 426 -13.64 -1.71 -3.90
CA ILE A 426 -14.81 -2.46 -4.35
C ILE A 426 -15.63 -3.15 -3.23
N ASN A 427 -15.25 -3.04 -1.96
CA ASN A 427 -15.97 -3.61 -0.81
C ASN A 427 -16.85 -2.57 -0.07
N GLY A 428 -16.68 -1.27 -0.36
CA GLY A 428 -17.44 -0.20 0.28
C GLY A 428 -17.15 -0.02 1.77
N TYR A 429 -18.15 0.39 2.54
CA TYR A 429 -17.98 0.82 3.95
C TYR A 429 -18.23 -0.25 5.01
N LYS A 430 -18.78 -1.42 4.62
CA LYS A 430 -19.12 -2.48 5.58
C LYS A 430 -17.89 -3.19 6.12
N LYS A 431 -16.82 -3.28 5.32
CA LYS A 431 -15.54 -3.87 5.73
C LYS A 431 -14.71 -2.81 6.44
N ARG A 432 -14.67 -2.88 7.77
CA ARG A 432 -14.08 -1.86 8.64
C ARG A 432 -12.69 -2.28 9.08
N TYR A 433 -11.73 -1.35 8.99
CA TYR A 433 -10.31 -1.56 9.31
C TYR A 433 -9.82 -0.66 10.44
N GLY A 434 -10.50 0.46 10.69
CA GLY A 434 -9.98 1.56 11.48
C GLY A 434 -9.82 1.23 12.96
N LEU A 435 -8.85 1.88 13.60
CA LEU A 435 -8.81 2.01 15.06
C LEU A 435 -9.98 2.88 15.59
N VAL A 436 -10.46 3.81 14.76
CA VAL A 436 -11.61 4.66 15.05
C VAL A 436 -12.76 4.29 14.12
N TYR A 437 -13.90 3.92 14.70
CA TYR A 437 -15.14 3.69 13.94
C TYR A 437 -15.67 5.01 13.39
N VAL A 438 -16.14 4.98 12.14
CA VAL A 438 -16.86 6.10 11.52
C VAL A 438 -18.31 5.66 11.28
N ASP A 439 -19.24 6.41 11.84
CA ASP A 439 -20.66 6.17 11.62
C ASP A 439 -21.08 6.75 10.27
N PHE A 440 -21.08 5.92 9.23
CA PHE A 440 -21.45 6.31 7.87
C PHE A 440 -22.96 6.47 7.67
N ASP A 441 -23.78 6.03 8.64
CA ASP A 441 -25.23 6.23 8.64
C ASP A 441 -25.63 7.54 9.35
N ASP A 442 -24.69 8.18 10.06
CA ASP A 442 -24.84 9.49 10.69
C ASP A 442 -24.35 10.59 9.73
N GLU A 443 -25.19 11.60 9.47
CA GLU A 443 -24.81 12.76 8.63
C GLU A 443 -23.59 13.49 9.18
N GLY A 444 -23.37 13.42 10.50
CA GLY A 444 -22.21 13.99 11.18
C GLY A 444 -20.92 13.18 11.06
N LEU A 445 -20.96 11.98 10.45
CA LEU A 445 -19.85 11.04 10.31
C LEU A 445 -19.08 10.85 11.62
N LYS A 446 -19.82 10.62 12.71
CA LYS A 446 -19.26 10.58 14.07
C LYS A 446 -18.12 9.57 14.20
N ARG A 447 -17.02 10.02 14.83
CA ARG A 447 -15.86 9.18 15.20
C ARG A 447 -16.03 8.56 16.57
N ILE A 448 -15.89 7.23 16.67
CA ILE A 448 -15.96 6.47 17.93
C ILE A 448 -14.68 5.60 18.06
N PRO A 449 -13.74 5.93 18.96
CA PRO A 449 -12.57 5.07 19.20
C PRO A 449 -13.00 3.66 19.61
N LYS A 450 -12.47 2.63 18.93
CA LYS A 450 -12.73 1.22 19.24
C LYS A 450 -11.86 0.74 20.40
N ASP A 451 -12.12 -0.44 20.94
CA ASP A 451 -11.25 -1.03 21.97
C ASP A 451 -9.80 -1.17 21.49
N SER A 452 -9.60 -1.51 20.20
CA SER A 452 -8.28 -1.58 19.55
C SER A 452 -7.50 -0.25 19.57
N TYR A 453 -8.18 0.91 19.51
CA TYR A 453 -7.52 2.22 19.67
C TYR A 453 -6.88 2.35 21.05
N TYR A 454 -7.59 1.97 22.10
CA TYR A 454 -7.07 2.05 23.47
C TYR A 454 -5.98 1.01 23.73
N TRP A 455 -6.10 -0.18 23.15
CA TRP A 455 -5.03 -1.18 23.17
C TRP A 455 -3.76 -0.64 22.49
N TYR A 456 -3.87 -0.04 21.31
CA TYR A 456 -2.71 0.49 20.58
C TYR A 456 -2.07 1.64 21.35
N LYS A 457 -2.88 2.54 21.92
CA LYS A 457 -2.41 3.60 22.84
C LYS A 457 -1.60 3.07 24.02
N ASN A 458 -2.11 2.02 24.68
CA ASN A 458 -1.39 1.39 25.79
C ASN A 458 -0.10 0.71 25.31
N THR A 459 -0.14 0.05 24.16
CA THR A 459 1.03 -0.60 23.54
C THR A 459 2.15 0.40 23.27
N ILE A 460 1.83 1.55 22.66
CA ILE A 460 2.82 2.61 22.38
C ILE A 460 3.40 3.17 23.69
N ARG A 461 2.55 3.42 24.70
CA ARG A 461 3.01 3.87 26.02
C ARG A 461 3.96 2.87 26.68
N ASP A 462 3.60 1.58 26.67
CA ASP A 462 4.31 0.54 27.41
C ASP A 462 5.64 0.14 26.74
N LYS A 463 5.67 0.12 25.40
CA LYS A 463 6.89 -0.13 24.64
C LYS A 463 7.80 1.11 24.57
N GLY A 464 7.21 2.30 24.73
CA GLY A 464 7.90 3.59 24.67
C GLY A 464 8.46 3.90 23.27
N GLU A 465 9.22 4.97 23.19
CA GLU A 465 9.94 5.39 21.99
C GLU A 465 11.26 4.62 21.80
N LYS A 466 11.29 3.31 22.08
CA LYS A 466 12.53 2.55 21.93
C LYS A 466 12.88 2.41 20.44
N PHE A 467 13.87 3.16 20.00
CA PHE A 467 14.73 2.84 18.85
C PHE A 467 16.14 3.39 19.10
N ASP A 468 17.16 2.52 19.06
CA ASP A 468 18.57 2.84 19.30
C ASP A 468 19.45 2.66 18.06
N GLY A 469 18.85 2.68 16.86
CA GLY A 469 19.49 2.22 15.63
C GLY A 469 19.52 3.21 14.45
N LYS A 470 19.82 4.50 14.69
CA LYS A 470 20.25 5.51 13.69
C LYS A 470 19.44 5.61 12.38
N VAL A 471 18.60 6.63 12.24
CA VAL A 471 18.25 7.14 10.90
C VAL A 471 19.36 8.08 10.45
N GLN A 472 20.29 7.59 9.64
CA GLN A 472 20.95 8.34 8.59
C GLN A 472 21.27 7.36 7.48
#